data_AF-A0A1V4YRZ0-F1
#
_entry.id   AF-A0A1V4YRZ0-F1
#
_cell.length_a   1.000
_cell.length_b   1.000
_cell.length_c   1.000
_cell.angle_alpha   90.00
_cell.angle_beta   90.00
_cell.angle_gamma   90.00
#
_symmetry.space_group_name_H-M   'P 1'
#
loop_
_entity.id
_entity.type
_entity.pdbx_description
1 polymer ?
#
loop_
_entity_poly.entity_id
_entity_poly.type
_entity_poly.pdbx_seq_one_letter_code
_entity_poly.pdbx_strand_id
1 'polypeptide(L)'
;MEKFRYKQAQMLLEEAGKSKGKEILKTPIGGKIDFITFGEIIDNIIDLEEFLYTSRPTHVLDEENARIFCDRIIAVRDKIDDILADFGVIDKIDVEDEIKSLSGEYLILTTKNSFKKALTKLAVNPQRIVVAGVPLQIEDMKEINPQIPDNALQSIKKKISHVKNDIERKKDQFAVEQVIVLVEKDKSGQILAKRAEKLYNAKIINFEGLKDISAEDLLKILS
;
A
#
# COMPACT_ATOMS: atom_id res chain seq x y z
N MET A 1 -2.90 5.70 -35.85
CA MET A 1 -2.80 4.99 -34.56
C MET A 1 -1.54 5.35 -33.79
N GLU A 2 -0.37 5.45 -34.42
CA GLU A 2 0.90 5.79 -33.73
C GLU A 2 0.86 7.13 -32.99
N LYS A 3 0.36 8.21 -33.59
CA LYS A 3 0.29 9.53 -32.93
C LYS A 3 -0.49 9.54 -31.62
N PHE A 4 -1.51 8.69 -31.47
CA PHE A 4 -2.28 8.57 -30.23
C PHE A 4 -1.49 7.84 -29.15
N ARG A 5 -0.79 6.76 -29.53
CA ARG A 5 0.10 6.01 -28.65
C ARG A 5 1.31 6.83 -28.21
N TYR A 6 1.87 7.66 -29.10
CA TYR A 6 2.92 8.61 -28.75
C TYR A 6 2.44 9.65 -27.76
N LYS A 7 1.22 10.18 -27.92
CA LYS A 7 0.63 11.14 -26.98
C LYS A 7 0.32 10.51 -25.62
N GLN A 8 -0.17 9.28 -25.60
CA GLN A 8 -0.37 8.50 -24.38
C GLN A 8 0.95 8.20 -23.68
N ALA A 9 1.97 7.75 -24.42
CA ALA A 9 3.30 7.50 -23.88
C ALA A 9 3.93 8.77 -23.34
N GLN A 10 3.76 9.91 -24.03
CA GLN A 10 4.24 11.20 -23.56
C GLN A 10 3.50 11.66 -22.29
N MET A 11 2.18 11.50 -22.22
CA MET A 11 1.41 11.78 -20.99
C MET A 11 1.83 10.87 -19.83
N LEU A 12 2.03 9.58 -20.08
CA LEU A 12 2.49 8.62 -19.07
C LEU A 12 3.93 8.91 -18.62
N LEU A 13 4.80 9.39 -19.52
CA LEU A 13 6.16 9.85 -19.20
C LEU A 13 6.13 11.19 -18.46
N GLU A 14 5.21 12.09 -18.77
CA GLU A 14 5.01 13.35 -18.04
C GLU A 14 4.40 13.09 -16.65
N GLU A 15 3.50 12.10 -16.50
CA GLU A 15 2.95 11.67 -15.22
C GLU A 15 3.95 10.89 -14.37
N ALA A 16 4.71 9.97 -14.96
CA ALA A 16 5.80 9.26 -14.29
C ALA A 16 7.00 10.18 -14.00
N GLY A 17 7.18 11.23 -14.82
CA GLY A 17 8.18 12.28 -14.69
C GLY A 17 7.77 13.42 -13.75
N LYS A 18 6.60 13.35 -13.11
CA LYS A 18 6.29 14.15 -11.92
C LYS A 18 7.19 13.70 -10.76
N SER A 19 8.48 14.02 -10.84
CA SER A 19 9.29 14.19 -9.64
C SER A 19 8.50 15.06 -8.66
N LYS A 20 8.38 14.68 -7.38
CA LYS A 20 7.69 15.43 -6.30
C LYS A 20 7.44 16.87 -6.74
N GLY A 21 6.23 17.17 -7.23
CA GLY A 21 5.96 18.44 -7.89
C GLY A 21 6.39 19.57 -6.97
N LYS A 22 7.12 20.57 -7.50
CA LYS A 22 7.71 21.71 -6.76
C LYS A 22 7.06 21.88 -5.38
N GLU A 23 7.64 21.27 -4.34
CA GLU A 23 7.16 21.48 -2.98
C GLU A 23 7.33 22.97 -2.72
N ILE A 24 6.21 23.67 -2.58
CA ILE A 24 6.24 25.09 -2.26
C ILE A 24 6.66 25.15 -0.79
N LEU A 25 7.95 25.41 -0.56
CA LEU A 25 8.50 25.56 0.78
C LEU A 25 7.75 26.69 1.50
N LYS A 26 7.13 26.35 2.62
CA LYS A 26 6.43 27.28 3.50
C LYS A 26 7.44 28.05 4.35
N THR A 27 7.00 29.17 4.92
CA THR A 27 7.82 29.92 5.88
C THR A 27 8.02 29.08 7.15
N PRO A 28 9.26 28.90 7.62
CA PRO A 28 9.52 28.11 8.82
C PRO A 28 8.84 28.71 10.05
N ILE A 29 8.31 27.85 10.91
CA ILE A 29 7.79 28.20 12.23
C ILE A 29 8.79 27.81 13.32
N GLY A 30 8.56 28.28 14.56
CA GLY A 30 9.39 27.88 15.70
C GLY A 30 9.25 26.39 16.01
N GLY A 31 10.38 25.73 16.27
CA GLY A 31 10.44 24.29 16.54
C GLY A 31 11.67 23.91 17.37
N LYS A 32 11.85 22.61 17.62
CA LYS A 32 13.01 22.06 18.32
C LYS A 32 13.78 21.18 17.35
N ILE A 33 15.09 21.40 17.26
CA ILE A 33 15.97 20.55 16.44
C ILE A 33 16.04 19.16 17.09
N ASP A 34 15.73 18.13 16.31
CA ASP A 34 16.08 16.76 16.65
C ASP A 34 17.58 16.53 16.40
N PHE A 35 18.37 16.72 17.45
CA PHE A 35 19.83 16.60 17.38
C PHE A 35 20.29 15.17 17.08
N ILE A 36 19.48 14.16 17.37
CA ILE A 36 19.81 12.75 17.10
C ILE A 36 19.71 12.53 15.60
N THR A 37 18.55 12.82 15.02
CA THR A 37 18.32 12.73 13.57
C THR A 37 19.31 13.59 12.79
N PHE A 38 19.59 14.80 13.26
CA PHE A 38 20.59 15.67 12.65
C PHE A 38 22.01 15.09 12.74
N GLY A 39 22.39 14.49 13.87
CA GLY A 39 23.68 13.81 14.02
C GLY A 39 23.83 12.65 13.02
N GLU A 40 22.80 11.82 12.88
CA GLU A 40 22.81 10.72 11.92
C GLU A 40 22.92 11.21 10.46
N ILE A 41 22.31 12.35 10.12
CA ILE A 41 22.47 12.95 8.78
C ILE A 41 23.94 13.28 8.54
N ILE A 42 24.61 13.91 9.50
CA ILE A 42 26.03 14.28 9.38
C ILE A 42 26.90 13.04 9.22
N ASP A 43 26.69 12.01 10.05
CA ASP A 43 27.46 10.76 9.96
C ASP A 43 27.29 10.10 8.58
N ASN A 44 26.06 10.02 8.05
CA ASN A 44 25.81 9.46 6.72
C ASN A 44 26.45 10.29 5.59
N ILE A 45 26.48 11.62 5.71
CA ILE A 45 27.15 12.49 4.74
C ILE A 45 28.68 12.31 4.79
N ILE A 46 29.26 12.15 5.97
CA ILE A 46 30.69 11.85 6.14
C ILE A 46 31.01 10.50 5.49
N ASP A 47 30.18 9.49 5.71
CA ASP A 47 30.38 8.17 5.07
C ASP A 47 30.29 8.24 3.54
N LEU A 48 29.49 9.16 2.99
CA LEU A 48 29.41 9.40 1.55
C LEU A 48 30.69 10.03 0.98
N GLU A 49 31.51 10.67 1.80
CA GLU A 49 32.80 11.24 1.39
C GLU A 49 33.76 10.16 0.85
N GLU A 50 33.65 8.92 1.35
CA GLU A 50 34.47 7.80 0.88
C GLU A 50 34.37 7.62 -0.65
N PHE A 51 33.17 7.76 -1.21
CA PHE A 51 32.94 7.68 -2.65
C PHE A 51 33.72 8.77 -3.40
N LEU A 52 33.95 9.95 -2.82
CA LEU A 52 34.76 11.00 -3.45
C LEU A 52 36.24 10.68 -3.49
N TYR A 53 36.74 9.84 -2.56
CA TYR A 53 38.14 9.40 -2.56
C TYR A 53 38.34 8.20 -3.48
N THR A 54 37.48 7.19 -3.37
CA THR A 54 37.61 5.92 -4.10
C THR A 54 37.35 6.06 -5.59
N SER A 55 36.54 7.03 -6.00
CA SER A 55 36.20 7.29 -7.41
C SER A 55 37.17 8.24 -8.14
N ARG A 56 38.24 8.70 -7.49
CA ARG A 56 39.20 9.61 -8.13
C ARG A 56 39.91 8.95 -9.32
N PRO A 57 40.30 9.73 -10.34
CA PRO A 57 40.08 11.18 -10.49
C PRO A 57 38.78 11.54 -11.21
N THR A 58 38.08 10.56 -11.79
CA THR A 58 36.96 10.82 -12.72
C THR A 58 35.62 10.97 -12.01
N HIS A 59 35.53 10.49 -10.77
CA HIS A 59 34.30 10.41 -9.98
C HIS A 59 33.19 9.56 -10.62
N VAL A 60 33.59 8.62 -11.49
CA VAL A 60 32.67 7.68 -12.11
C VAL A 60 32.49 6.50 -11.17
N LEU A 61 31.24 6.22 -10.82
CA LEU A 61 30.84 5.02 -10.08
C LEU A 61 30.31 3.96 -11.04
N ASP A 62 30.62 2.70 -10.78
CA ASP A 62 29.92 1.58 -11.41
C ASP A 62 28.47 1.47 -10.87
N GLU A 63 27.69 0.57 -11.45
CA GLU A 63 26.27 0.42 -11.11
C GLU A 63 26.03 0.07 -9.63
N GLU A 64 26.87 -0.77 -9.04
CA GLU A 64 26.76 -1.19 -7.65
C GLU A 64 27.07 -0.01 -6.70
N ASN A 65 28.19 0.66 -6.91
CA ASN A 65 28.59 1.82 -6.11
C ASN A 65 27.64 3.00 -6.30
N ALA A 66 27.14 3.22 -7.53
CA ALA A 66 26.14 4.25 -7.80
C ALA A 66 24.84 3.96 -7.04
N ARG A 67 24.41 2.70 -6.98
CA ARG A 67 23.23 2.31 -6.19
C ARG A 67 23.44 2.59 -4.71
N ILE A 68 24.55 2.12 -4.12
CA ILE A 68 24.83 2.33 -2.68
C ILE A 68 24.92 3.83 -2.36
N PHE A 69 25.61 4.59 -3.20
CA PHE A 69 25.72 6.05 -3.05
C PHE A 69 24.34 6.72 -3.10
N CYS A 70 23.52 6.41 -4.11
CA CYS A 70 22.19 6.98 -4.27
C CYS A 70 21.23 6.58 -3.13
N ASP A 71 21.24 5.31 -2.70
CA ASP A 71 20.39 4.83 -1.60
C ASP A 71 20.70 5.59 -0.30
N ARG A 72 21.97 5.85 -0.02
CA ARG A 72 22.40 6.67 1.13
C ARG A 72 22.00 8.14 0.99
N ILE A 73 22.14 8.73 -0.19
CA ILE A 73 21.70 10.12 -0.46
C ILE A 73 20.19 10.26 -0.25
N ILE A 74 19.40 9.28 -0.71
CA ILE A 74 17.95 9.25 -0.51
C ILE A 74 17.63 9.17 0.99
N ALA A 75 18.28 8.29 1.74
CA ALA A 75 18.07 8.18 3.18
C ALA A 75 18.41 9.47 3.94
N VAL A 76 19.48 10.18 3.54
CA VAL A 76 19.83 11.50 4.09
C VAL A 76 18.74 12.52 3.77
N ARG A 77 18.26 12.55 2.52
CA ARG A 77 17.18 13.44 2.11
C ARG A 77 15.92 13.22 2.93
N ASP A 78 15.50 11.98 3.15
CA ASP A 78 14.27 11.68 3.89
C ASP A 78 14.35 12.21 5.33
N LYS A 79 15.51 12.08 5.99
CA LYS A 79 15.73 12.66 7.32
C LYS A 79 15.75 14.19 7.31
N ILE A 80 16.28 14.81 6.25
CA ILE A 80 16.21 16.26 6.06
C ILE A 80 14.75 16.71 5.90
N ASP A 81 13.97 15.97 5.11
CA ASP A 81 12.53 16.22 4.90
C ASP A 81 11.79 16.15 6.26
N ASP A 82 12.09 15.16 7.12
CA ASP A 82 11.53 15.07 8.48
C ASP A 82 11.84 16.32 9.34
N ILE A 83 13.10 16.78 9.34
CA ILE A 83 13.49 17.99 10.05
C ILE A 83 12.74 19.20 9.49
N LEU A 84 12.66 19.34 8.17
CA LEU A 84 11.94 20.44 7.53
C LEU A 84 10.44 20.42 7.87
N ALA A 85 9.84 19.24 8.00
CA ALA A 85 8.46 19.07 8.43
C ALA A 85 8.23 19.52 9.88
N ASP A 86 9.18 19.24 10.79
CA ASP A 86 9.11 19.71 12.19
C ASP A 86 9.12 21.24 12.31
N PHE A 87 9.74 21.93 11.34
CA PHE A 87 9.72 23.40 11.23
C PHE A 87 8.61 23.91 10.31
N GLY A 88 7.69 23.05 9.86
CA GLY A 88 6.55 23.39 9.01
C GLY A 88 6.94 23.95 7.63
N VAL A 89 8.17 23.72 7.19
CA VAL A 89 8.71 24.17 5.89
C VAL A 89 8.15 23.32 4.76
N ILE A 90 8.03 22.01 4.99
CA ILE A 90 7.32 21.09 4.11
C ILE A 90 6.18 20.43 4.86
N ASP A 91 5.16 20.00 4.14
CA ASP A 91 4.17 19.11 4.71
C ASP A 91 4.83 17.74 4.90
N LYS A 92 4.67 17.16 6.09
CA LYS A 92 5.03 15.76 6.30
C LYS A 92 4.26 14.95 5.26
N ILE A 93 4.94 14.13 4.45
CA ILE A 93 4.25 13.15 3.61
C ILE A 93 3.58 12.22 4.58
N ASP A 94 2.30 12.48 4.84
CA ASP A 94 1.52 11.65 5.72
C ASP A 94 1.16 10.41 4.90
N VAL A 95 2.03 9.41 4.99
CA VAL A 95 1.82 8.08 4.43
C VAL A 95 0.42 7.56 4.77
N GLU A 96 -0.14 7.96 5.93
CA GLU A 96 -1.51 7.66 6.28
C GLU A 96 -2.55 8.36 5.39
N ASP A 97 -2.35 9.63 5.04
CA ASP A 97 -3.25 10.36 4.14
C ASP A 97 -3.15 9.86 2.70
N GLU A 98 -1.96 9.49 2.24
CA GLU A 98 -1.78 8.85 0.95
C GLU A 98 -2.49 7.48 0.89
N ILE A 99 -2.32 6.64 1.93
CA ILE A 99 -3.05 5.37 2.05
C ILE A 99 -4.56 5.63 2.14
N LYS A 100 -5.03 6.61 2.91
CA LYS A 100 -6.47 6.97 2.98
C LYS A 100 -7.01 7.35 1.61
N SER A 101 -6.26 8.15 0.85
CA SER A 101 -6.64 8.59 -0.49
C SER A 101 -6.71 7.41 -1.45
N LEU A 102 -5.63 6.65 -1.60
CA LEU A 102 -5.53 5.53 -2.54
C LEU A 102 -6.49 4.39 -2.17
N SER A 103 -6.59 4.03 -0.89
CA SER A 103 -7.55 3.00 -0.43
C SER A 103 -9.01 3.45 -0.58
N GLY A 104 -9.26 4.74 -0.78
CA GLY A 104 -10.56 5.32 -1.07
C GLY A 104 -11.15 4.89 -2.42
N GLU A 105 -10.34 4.35 -3.32
CA GLU A 105 -10.81 3.86 -4.63
C GLU A 105 -11.33 2.42 -4.58
N TYR A 106 -11.00 1.70 -3.50
CA TYR A 106 -11.24 0.27 -3.38
C TYR A 106 -12.24 -0.09 -2.29
N LEU A 107 -12.96 -1.20 -2.50
CA LEU A 107 -13.52 -2.00 -1.44
C LEU A 107 -12.57 -3.16 -1.13
N ILE A 108 -12.15 -3.29 0.13
CA ILE A 108 -11.17 -4.32 0.54
C ILE A 108 -11.89 -5.51 1.19
N LEU A 109 -11.68 -6.69 0.61
CA LEU A 109 -12.16 -7.97 1.13
C LEU A 109 -11.04 -8.73 1.83
N THR A 110 -11.36 -9.34 2.96
CA THR A 110 -10.41 -10.15 3.72
C THR A 110 -11.08 -11.29 4.48
N THR A 111 -10.34 -12.33 4.88
CA THR A 111 -10.89 -13.50 5.57
C THR A 111 -10.98 -13.34 7.09
N LYS A 112 -10.09 -12.54 7.69
CA LYS A 112 -9.90 -12.50 9.16
C LYS A 112 -10.03 -11.08 9.71
N ASN A 113 -10.61 -10.96 10.91
CA ASN A 113 -10.74 -9.66 11.59
C ASN A 113 -9.38 -9.08 12.04
N SER A 114 -8.36 -9.93 12.22
CA SER A 114 -6.98 -9.47 12.46
C SER A 114 -6.46 -8.61 11.31
N PHE A 115 -6.83 -8.90 10.07
CA PHE A 115 -6.35 -8.14 8.90
C PHE A 115 -7.06 -6.81 8.80
N LYS A 116 -8.37 -6.78 9.10
CA LYS A 116 -9.09 -5.51 9.27
C LYS A 116 -8.39 -4.60 10.29
N LYS A 117 -7.98 -5.14 11.45
CA LYS A 117 -7.25 -4.37 12.46
C LYS A 117 -5.89 -3.88 11.96
N ALA A 118 -5.13 -4.71 11.26
CA ALA A 118 -3.83 -4.33 10.68
C ALA A 118 -3.99 -3.18 9.68
N LEU A 119 -4.91 -3.32 8.72
CA LEU A 119 -5.20 -2.29 7.72
C LEU A 119 -5.70 -0.98 8.34
N THR A 120 -6.52 -1.06 9.39
CA THR A 120 -7.00 0.13 10.13
C THR A 120 -5.85 0.86 10.80
N LYS A 121 -4.84 0.14 11.33
CA LYS A 121 -3.62 0.77 11.89
C LYS A 121 -2.78 1.45 10.82
N LEU A 122 -2.87 0.99 9.57
CA LEU A 122 -2.26 1.62 8.39
C LEU A 122 -3.21 2.64 7.75
N ALA A 123 -4.09 3.25 8.54
CA ALA A 123 -5.01 4.31 8.12
C ALA A 123 -6.09 3.99 7.08
N VAL A 124 -6.28 2.71 6.69
CA VAL A 124 -7.40 2.32 5.82
C VAL A 124 -8.73 2.50 6.55
N ASN A 125 -9.71 3.14 5.90
CA ASN A 125 -11.04 3.35 6.47
C ASN A 125 -11.74 1.98 6.77
N PRO A 126 -12.06 1.67 8.04
CA PRO A 126 -12.66 0.40 8.43
C PRO A 126 -14.01 0.09 7.79
N GLN A 127 -14.74 1.13 7.34
CA GLN A 127 -16.03 0.98 6.67
C GLN A 127 -15.88 0.45 5.25
N ARG A 128 -14.71 0.63 4.63
CA ARG A 128 -14.36 0.10 3.30
C ARG A 128 -13.77 -1.32 3.35
N ILE A 129 -13.68 -1.90 4.54
CA ILE A 129 -13.20 -3.27 4.72
C ILE A 129 -14.38 -4.20 5.01
N VAL A 130 -14.46 -5.30 4.26
CA VAL A 130 -15.42 -6.39 4.47
C VAL A 130 -14.65 -7.64 4.89
N VAL A 131 -15.04 -8.22 6.03
CA VAL A 131 -14.47 -9.46 6.55
C VAL A 131 -15.39 -10.62 6.18
N ALA A 132 -14.99 -11.40 5.19
CA ALA A 132 -15.66 -12.62 4.75
C ALA A 132 -15.13 -13.83 5.53
N GLY A 133 -15.70 -14.08 6.71
CA GLY A 133 -15.40 -15.27 7.52
C GLY A 133 -16.01 -16.57 6.98
N VAL A 134 -16.67 -16.51 5.82
CA VAL A 134 -17.25 -17.63 5.08
C VAL A 134 -17.02 -17.40 3.57
N PRO A 135 -17.04 -18.43 2.72
CA PRO A 135 -16.97 -18.28 1.27
C PRO A 135 -18.11 -17.44 0.71
N LEU A 136 -17.95 -16.96 -0.53
CA LEU A 136 -18.99 -16.22 -1.23
C LEU A 136 -20.04 -17.14 -1.88
N GLN A 137 -19.83 -18.45 -1.85
CA GLN A 137 -20.77 -19.43 -2.35
C GLN A 137 -20.88 -20.66 -1.47
N ILE A 138 -22.05 -21.29 -1.50
CA ILE A 138 -22.34 -22.41 -0.61
C ILE A 138 -21.62 -23.69 -1.07
N GLU A 139 -21.38 -23.80 -2.38
CA GLU A 139 -20.65 -24.89 -3.02
C GLU A 139 -19.22 -24.95 -2.51
N ASP A 140 -18.58 -23.78 -2.37
CA ASP A 140 -17.23 -23.63 -1.87
C ASP A 140 -17.07 -24.09 -0.41
N MET A 141 -18.14 -24.14 0.38
CA MET A 141 -18.05 -24.68 1.74
C MET A 141 -17.72 -26.16 1.76
N LYS A 142 -18.18 -26.93 0.76
CA LYS A 142 -17.84 -28.35 0.67
C LYS A 142 -16.38 -28.55 0.25
N GLU A 143 -15.80 -27.58 -0.46
CA GLU A 143 -14.35 -27.57 -0.72
C GLU A 143 -13.57 -27.34 0.57
N ILE A 144 -13.99 -26.39 1.43
CA ILE A 144 -13.33 -26.11 2.71
C ILE A 144 -13.51 -27.28 3.69
N ASN A 145 -14.74 -27.74 3.91
CA ASN A 145 -15.09 -28.82 4.82
C ASN A 145 -16.06 -29.81 4.15
N PRO A 146 -15.54 -30.91 3.58
CA PRO A 146 -16.36 -31.91 2.90
C PRO A 146 -17.38 -32.63 3.78
N GLN A 147 -17.15 -32.73 5.09
CA GLN A 147 -18.01 -33.45 6.04
C GLN A 147 -19.04 -32.54 6.73
N ILE A 148 -19.28 -31.34 6.21
CA ILE A 148 -20.17 -30.39 6.86
C ILE A 148 -21.64 -30.88 6.87
N PRO A 149 -22.33 -30.90 8.03
CA PRO A 149 -23.74 -31.30 8.10
C PRO A 149 -24.67 -30.31 7.38
N ASP A 150 -25.76 -30.80 6.78
CA ASP A 150 -26.72 -29.98 6.03
C ASP A 150 -27.38 -28.88 6.88
N ASN A 151 -27.61 -29.15 8.17
CA ASN A 151 -28.16 -28.17 9.11
C ASN A 151 -27.20 -26.97 9.32
N ALA A 152 -25.88 -27.21 9.27
CA ALA A 152 -24.87 -26.14 9.36
C ALA A 152 -24.80 -25.31 8.06
N LEU A 153 -25.04 -25.94 6.90
CA LEU A 153 -25.08 -25.25 5.60
C LEU A 153 -26.17 -24.18 5.54
N GLN A 154 -27.34 -24.40 6.17
CA GLN A 154 -28.40 -23.39 6.22
C GLN A 154 -27.96 -22.10 6.95
N SER A 155 -27.28 -22.26 8.08
CA SER A 155 -26.75 -21.13 8.85
C SER A 155 -25.66 -20.39 8.08
N ILE A 156 -24.81 -21.13 7.36
CA ILE A 156 -23.77 -20.53 6.51
C ILE A 156 -24.40 -19.79 5.34
N LYS A 157 -25.43 -20.33 4.68
CA LYS A 157 -26.13 -19.66 3.57
C LYS A 157 -26.62 -18.27 3.96
N LYS A 158 -27.13 -18.09 5.19
CA LYS A 158 -27.50 -16.77 5.72
C LYS A 158 -26.27 -15.85 5.87
N LYS A 159 -25.17 -16.35 6.43
CA LYS A 159 -23.91 -15.57 6.54
C LYS A 159 -23.36 -15.16 5.18
N ILE A 160 -23.39 -16.03 4.18
CA ILE A 160 -22.98 -15.73 2.81
C ILE A 160 -23.83 -14.59 2.24
N SER A 161 -25.15 -14.67 2.42
CA SER A 161 -26.07 -13.60 2.00
C SER A 161 -25.74 -12.26 2.67
N HIS A 162 -25.49 -12.27 3.99
CA HIS A 162 -25.11 -11.05 4.71
C HIS A 162 -23.79 -10.44 4.21
N VAL A 163 -22.78 -11.26 3.92
CA VAL A 163 -21.51 -10.78 3.37
C VAL A 163 -21.72 -10.16 1.99
N LYS A 164 -22.48 -10.80 1.10
CA LYS A 164 -22.80 -10.24 -0.23
C LYS A 164 -23.55 -8.92 -0.12
N ASN A 165 -24.57 -8.87 0.73
CA ASN A 165 -25.34 -7.64 0.94
C ASN A 165 -24.46 -6.53 1.52
N ASP A 166 -23.52 -6.84 2.42
CA ASP A 166 -22.57 -5.84 2.94
C ASP A 166 -21.60 -5.34 1.86
N ILE A 167 -21.17 -6.22 0.94
CA ILE A 167 -20.34 -5.84 -0.23
C ILE A 167 -21.11 -4.87 -1.12
N GLU A 168 -22.28 -5.25 -1.61
CA GLU A 168 -23.06 -4.40 -2.51
C GLU A 168 -23.44 -3.08 -1.85
N ARG A 169 -23.93 -3.12 -0.60
CA ARG A 169 -24.26 -1.91 0.16
C ARG A 169 -23.07 -0.95 0.28
N LYS A 170 -21.85 -1.46 0.49
CA LYS A 170 -20.64 -0.62 0.61
C LYS A 170 -20.15 -0.13 -0.75
N LYS A 171 -20.26 -0.93 -1.81
CA LYS A 171 -19.97 -0.48 -3.19
C LYS A 171 -20.85 0.71 -3.55
N ASP A 172 -22.15 0.61 -3.27
CA ASP A 172 -23.11 1.69 -3.50
C ASP A 172 -22.82 2.91 -2.61
N GLN A 173 -22.63 2.68 -1.30
CA GLN A 173 -22.40 3.76 -0.33
C GLN A 173 -21.15 4.59 -0.67
N PHE A 174 -20.09 3.95 -1.14
CA PHE A 174 -18.81 4.60 -1.43
C PHE A 174 -18.55 4.87 -2.91
N ALA A 175 -19.52 4.54 -3.78
CA ALA A 175 -19.40 4.61 -5.23
C ALA A 175 -18.10 3.97 -5.76
N VAL A 176 -17.75 2.80 -5.23
CA VAL A 176 -16.55 2.05 -5.63
C VAL A 176 -16.90 0.83 -6.45
N GLU A 177 -16.33 0.76 -7.66
CA GLU A 177 -16.47 -0.40 -8.53
C GLU A 177 -15.35 -1.41 -8.31
N GLN A 178 -14.17 -0.94 -7.88
CA GLN A 178 -12.98 -1.76 -7.74
C GLN A 178 -12.95 -2.49 -6.40
N VAL A 179 -12.65 -3.79 -6.45
CA VAL A 179 -12.54 -4.65 -5.27
C VAL A 179 -11.14 -5.23 -5.20
N ILE A 180 -10.50 -5.12 -4.04
CA ILE A 180 -9.23 -5.77 -3.74
C ILE A 180 -9.46 -6.86 -2.70
N VAL A 181 -8.84 -8.03 -2.89
CA VAL A 181 -8.91 -9.15 -1.96
C VAL A 181 -7.52 -9.35 -1.33
N LEU A 182 -7.42 -9.13 -0.03
CA LEU A 182 -6.21 -9.31 0.77
C LEU A 182 -6.36 -10.56 1.64
N VAL A 183 -5.65 -11.64 1.28
CA VAL A 183 -5.78 -12.96 1.92
C VAL A 183 -4.44 -13.63 2.13
N GLU A 184 -4.41 -14.56 3.09
CA GLU A 184 -3.30 -15.50 3.23
C GLU A 184 -3.37 -16.59 2.15
N LYS A 185 -2.23 -17.22 1.84
CA LYS A 185 -2.14 -18.40 0.96
C LYS A 185 -2.75 -19.68 1.57
N ASP A 186 -3.75 -19.56 2.45
CA ASP A 186 -4.49 -20.68 3.02
C ASP A 186 -5.69 -21.08 2.14
N LYS A 187 -6.25 -22.27 2.39
CA LYS A 187 -7.35 -22.83 1.57
C LYS A 187 -8.56 -21.89 1.53
N SER A 188 -8.88 -21.26 2.65
CA SER A 188 -10.00 -20.32 2.78
C SER A 188 -9.76 -19.04 1.98
N GLY A 189 -8.53 -18.50 2.04
CA GLY A 189 -8.10 -17.32 1.30
C GLY A 189 -8.14 -17.55 -0.21
N GLN A 190 -7.60 -18.68 -0.68
CA GLN A 190 -7.61 -19.05 -2.10
C GLN A 190 -9.04 -19.18 -2.65
N ILE A 191 -9.94 -19.79 -1.88
CA ILE A 191 -11.35 -19.93 -2.26
C ILE A 191 -12.02 -18.56 -2.34
N LEU A 192 -11.83 -17.68 -1.34
CA LEU A 192 -12.36 -16.32 -1.37
C LEU A 192 -11.85 -15.54 -2.58
N ALA A 193 -10.53 -15.56 -2.82
CA ALA A 193 -9.88 -14.90 -3.94
C ALA A 193 -10.48 -15.34 -5.29
N LYS A 194 -10.49 -16.65 -5.55
CA LYS A 194 -11.05 -17.23 -6.77
C LYS A 194 -12.52 -16.85 -6.98
N ARG A 195 -13.33 -16.84 -5.91
CA ARG A 195 -14.76 -16.50 -6.03
C ARG A 195 -14.99 -15.00 -6.22
N ALA A 196 -14.21 -14.16 -5.53
CA ALA A 196 -14.30 -12.72 -5.61
C ALA A 196 -13.82 -12.19 -6.98
N GLU A 197 -12.77 -12.77 -7.55
CA GLU A 197 -12.35 -12.50 -8.93
C GLU A 197 -13.49 -12.75 -9.92
N LYS A 198 -14.17 -13.90 -9.81
CA LYS A 198 -15.30 -14.24 -10.69
C LYS A 198 -16.55 -13.37 -10.51
N LEU A 199 -16.85 -12.94 -9.28
CA LEU A 199 -18.07 -12.18 -8.99
C LEU A 199 -17.91 -10.68 -9.16
N TYR A 200 -16.73 -10.17 -8.83
CA TYR A 200 -16.50 -8.74 -8.67
C TYR A 200 -15.28 -8.24 -9.46
N ASN A 201 -14.67 -9.08 -10.30
CA ASN A 201 -13.44 -8.76 -11.03
C ASN A 201 -12.33 -8.25 -10.10
N ALA A 202 -12.22 -8.86 -8.92
CA ALA A 202 -11.38 -8.36 -7.85
C ALA A 202 -9.88 -8.58 -8.13
N LYS A 203 -9.04 -7.60 -7.78
CA LYS A 203 -7.57 -7.73 -7.75
C LYS A 203 -7.16 -8.54 -6.52
N ILE A 204 -6.45 -9.65 -6.73
CA ILE A 204 -6.06 -10.58 -5.67
C ILE A 204 -4.64 -10.30 -5.20
N ILE A 205 -4.44 -10.14 -3.89
CA ILE A 205 -3.14 -10.04 -3.27
C ILE A 205 -3.02 -11.10 -2.17
N ASN A 206 -1.99 -11.93 -2.29
CA ASN A 206 -1.73 -13.05 -1.39
C ASN A 206 -0.53 -12.74 -0.48
N PHE A 207 -0.68 -13.01 0.81
CA PHE A 207 0.39 -12.88 1.80
C PHE A 207 0.73 -14.22 2.44
N GLU A 208 1.95 -14.36 2.93
CA GLU A 208 2.37 -15.53 3.73
C GLU A 208 1.93 -15.39 5.19
N GLY A 209 1.89 -14.15 5.69
CA GLY A 209 1.31 -13.78 6.97
C GLY A 209 1.09 -12.27 7.02
N LEU A 210 -0.09 -11.83 7.46
CA LEU A 210 -0.48 -10.41 7.39
C LEU A 210 -0.03 -9.56 8.60
N LYS A 211 0.85 -10.12 9.45
CA LYS A 211 1.48 -9.37 10.54
C LYS A 211 2.58 -8.43 10.04
N ASP A 212 2.98 -8.55 8.79
CA ASP A 212 4.17 -7.90 8.23
C ASP A 212 3.87 -6.94 7.07
N ILE A 213 2.60 -6.57 6.81
CA ILE A 213 2.31 -5.50 5.83
C ILE A 213 2.81 -4.18 6.42
N SER A 214 3.87 -3.65 5.83
CA SER A 214 4.33 -2.28 6.07
C SER A 214 3.44 -1.28 5.34
N ALA A 215 3.50 -0.01 5.74
CA ALA A 215 2.81 1.06 5.03
C ALA A 215 3.29 1.18 3.58
N GLU A 216 4.59 0.96 3.34
CA GLU A 216 5.21 0.96 2.02
C GLU A 216 4.68 -0.17 1.11
N ASP A 217 4.50 -1.38 1.67
CA ASP A 217 3.92 -2.50 0.92
C ASP A 217 2.48 -2.21 0.53
N LEU A 218 1.71 -1.61 1.44
CA LEU A 218 0.33 -1.24 1.19
C LEU A 218 0.24 -0.15 0.10
N LEU A 219 1.12 0.85 0.13
CA LEU A 219 1.21 1.87 -0.92
C LEU A 219 1.48 1.22 -2.29
N LYS A 220 2.47 0.31 -2.39
CA LYS A 220 2.77 -0.40 -3.65
C LYS A 220 1.60 -1.23 -4.18
N ILE A 221 0.71 -1.70 -3.31
CA ILE A 221 -0.47 -2.49 -3.70
C ILE A 221 -1.60 -1.60 -4.23
N LEU A 222 -1.75 -0.41 -3.62
CA LEU A 222 -2.84 0.51 -3.89
C LEU A 222 -2.58 1.43 -5.09
N SER A 223 -1.30 1.77 -5.34
CA SER A 223 -0.83 2.43 -6.56
C SER A 223 -0.92 1.53 -7.80
#